data_AF-A0AAV4F4K5-F1
#
_entry.id   AF-A0AAV4F4K5-F1
#
_cell.length_a   1.000
_cell.length_b   1.000
_cell.length_c   1.000
_cell.angle_alpha   90.00
_cell.angle_beta   90.00
_cell.angle_gamma   90.00
#
_symmetry.space_group_name_H-M   'P 1'
#
loop_
_entity.id
_entity.type
_entity.pdbx_description
1 polymer ?
#
loop_
_entity_poly.entity_id
_entity_poly.type
_entity_poly.pdbx_seq_one_letter_code
_entity_poly.pdbx_strand_id
1 'polypeptide(L)'
;ESEEIKSNSLEKDLKLKESELQTHLQERNDSEELHQMLQQELDSIKSQHKDTLEEAKTLRDKMKCLEDERQQNHSMIENYQEIMQRQKSDNTDLTTKLSALAALEDDYKRAQTMIESLDKDISDLKITNRDLQKDMDSCRERESKMLTLQSELSRANAMLRSENTNLSNKTESLEKQTEKHKENTDHLVQSLTQKTKESSDFKQKWEDEMDNSKTLKRRHANNVKDLTRQLQQARKKLVAHEGKGDSGSMGSRTNSNGSLNSADNGQHQQHGDHHQVAPLAPPQEFPVITEQVEVDKNVLIERIVRLQKSHARKNEKLEFLGEHIQQLLEEIKKKTKIIQTYALREEAGALSSDDMDAHKTLLARKGGIMASVYSVHQQDGSMTLDLSLQINKKLQAVLEDTLLKNITLKDNLDTLGEEIARLSQENRRLQLHLQELEKRPR
;
A
#
# COMPACT_ATOMS: atom_id res chain seq x y z
N GLU A 1 -45.91 -179.32 -8.93
CA GLU A 1 -45.64 -178.95 -7.52
C GLU A 1 -44.24 -178.36 -7.29
N SER A 2 -43.15 -179.14 -7.21
CA SER A 2 -41.84 -178.57 -6.78
C SER A 2 -41.28 -177.47 -7.69
N GLU A 3 -41.50 -177.56 -9.00
CA GLU A 3 -41.08 -176.53 -9.96
C GLU A 3 -42.05 -175.35 -10.00
N GLU A 4 -43.36 -175.58 -9.83
CA GLU A 4 -44.38 -174.53 -9.71
C GLU A 4 -44.16 -173.63 -8.48
N ILE A 5 -43.85 -174.21 -7.32
CA ILE A 5 -43.58 -173.41 -6.10
C ILE A 5 -42.33 -172.55 -6.30
N LYS A 6 -41.31 -173.11 -6.98
CA LYS A 6 -40.10 -172.35 -7.36
C LYS A 6 -40.40 -171.25 -8.36
N SER A 7 -41.22 -171.53 -9.38
CA SER A 7 -41.66 -170.57 -10.39
C SER A 7 -42.47 -169.44 -9.76
N ASN A 8 -43.45 -169.74 -8.90
CA ASN A 8 -44.26 -168.75 -8.20
C ASN A 8 -43.42 -167.90 -7.21
N SER A 9 -42.39 -168.46 -6.58
CA SER A 9 -41.43 -167.66 -5.79
C SER A 9 -40.61 -166.74 -6.70
N LEU A 10 -40.00 -167.28 -7.75
CA LEU A 10 -39.23 -166.51 -8.74
C LEU A 10 -40.05 -165.41 -9.39
N GLU A 11 -41.31 -165.65 -9.72
CA GLU A 11 -42.22 -164.67 -10.32
C GLU A 11 -42.62 -163.61 -9.29
N LYS A 12 -42.84 -163.96 -8.02
CA LYS A 12 -43.06 -162.99 -6.94
C LYS A 12 -41.82 -162.13 -6.69
N ASP A 13 -40.64 -162.74 -6.63
CA ASP A 13 -39.37 -162.05 -6.38
C ASP A 13 -38.97 -161.17 -7.58
N LEU A 14 -39.22 -161.64 -8.82
CA LEU A 14 -39.07 -160.86 -10.04
C LEU A 14 -40.02 -159.67 -10.06
N LYS A 15 -41.31 -159.86 -9.71
CA LYS A 15 -42.31 -158.78 -9.66
C LYS A 15 -42.05 -157.78 -8.52
N LEU A 16 -41.47 -158.23 -7.42
CA LEU A 16 -40.94 -157.34 -6.37
C LEU A 16 -39.77 -156.52 -6.91
N LYS A 17 -38.83 -157.15 -7.63
CA LYS A 17 -37.70 -156.47 -8.26
C LYS A 17 -38.10 -155.54 -9.40
N GLU A 18 -39.13 -155.84 -10.17
CA GLU A 18 -39.75 -154.91 -11.12
C GLU A 18 -40.32 -153.69 -10.39
N SER A 19 -41.04 -153.89 -9.27
CA SER A 19 -41.57 -152.79 -8.47
C SER A 19 -40.47 -151.92 -7.85
N GLU A 20 -39.39 -152.53 -7.33
CA GLU A 20 -38.22 -151.80 -6.78
C GLU A 20 -37.46 -151.05 -7.88
N LEU A 21 -37.29 -151.66 -9.06
CA LEU A 21 -36.68 -151.02 -10.22
C LEU A 21 -37.54 -149.86 -10.72
N GLN A 22 -38.87 -150.01 -10.69
CA GLN A 22 -39.83 -148.96 -11.08
C GLN A 22 -39.83 -147.79 -10.08
N THR A 23 -39.76 -148.06 -8.77
CA THR A 23 -39.60 -146.97 -7.78
C THR A 23 -38.25 -146.27 -7.92
N HIS A 24 -37.15 -146.99 -8.10
CA HIS A 24 -35.84 -146.35 -8.35
C HIS A 24 -35.77 -145.61 -9.69
N LEU A 25 -36.51 -146.04 -10.72
CA LEU A 25 -36.67 -145.28 -11.96
C LEU A 25 -37.47 -143.99 -11.75
N GLN A 26 -38.52 -144.02 -10.93
CA GLN A 26 -39.28 -142.81 -10.58
C GLN A 26 -38.45 -141.85 -9.74
N GLU A 27 -37.82 -142.33 -8.65
CA GLU A 27 -36.91 -141.53 -7.80
C GLU A 27 -35.77 -140.91 -8.62
N ARG A 28 -35.24 -141.65 -9.61
CA ARG A 28 -34.24 -141.12 -10.54
C ARG A 28 -34.81 -140.04 -11.46
N ASN A 29 -35.99 -140.24 -12.04
CA ASN A 29 -36.64 -139.22 -12.87
C ASN A 29 -36.94 -137.96 -12.06
N ASP A 30 -37.56 -138.09 -10.89
CA ASP A 30 -37.88 -136.98 -9.98
C ASP A 30 -36.61 -136.20 -9.58
N SER A 31 -35.49 -136.92 -9.37
CA SER A 31 -34.18 -136.33 -9.09
C SER A 31 -33.57 -135.64 -10.32
N GLU A 32 -33.69 -136.20 -11.53
CA GLU A 32 -33.23 -135.59 -12.77
C GLU A 32 -34.06 -134.33 -13.13
N GLU A 33 -35.37 -134.34 -12.90
CA GLU A 33 -36.25 -133.18 -13.02
C GLU A 33 -35.87 -132.08 -12.01
N LEU A 34 -35.63 -132.44 -10.73
CA LEU A 34 -35.19 -131.49 -9.71
C LEU A 34 -33.83 -130.86 -10.04
N HIS A 35 -32.86 -131.65 -10.54
CA HIS A 35 -31.57 -131.13 -11.00
C HIS A 35 -31.75 -130.20 -12.21
N GLN A 36 -32.63 -130.55 -13.15
CA GLN A 36 -32.90 -129.75 -14.34
C GLN A 36 -33.59 -128.41 -14.00
N MET A 37 -34.51 -128.41 -13.04
CA MET A 37 -35.11 -127.20 -12.47
C MET A 37 -34.08 -126.33 -11.75
N LEU A 38 -33.30 -126.91 -10.83
CA LEU A 38 -32.28 -126.18 -10.07
C LEU A 38 -31.18 -125.60 -10.98
N GLN A 39 -30.86 -126.27 -12.09
CA GLN A 39 -29.93 -125.75 -13.08
C GLN A 39 -30.54 -124.60 -13.89
N GLN A 40 -31.84 -124.63 -14.24
CA GLN A 40 -32.53 -123.50 -14.86
C GLN A 40 -32.58 -122.28 -13.93
N GLU A 41 -32.87 -122.47 -12.64
CA GLU A 41 -32.81 -121.40 -11.63
C GLU A 41 -31.40 -120.81 -11.51
N LEU A 42 -30.38 -121.67 -11.41
CA LEU A 42 -28.99 -121.26 -11.33
C LEU A 42 -28.54 -120.47 -12.57
N ASP A 43 -28.93 -120.88 -13.78
CA ASP A 43 -28.59 -120.20 -15.02
C ASP A 43 -29.39 -118.88 -15.20
N SER A 44 -30.63 -118.81 -14.69
CA SER A 44 -31.40 -117.57 -14.58
C SER A 44 -30.74 -116.56 -13.62
N ILE A 45 -30.31 -117.02 -12.44
CA ILE A 45 -29.57 -116.20 -11.46
C ILE A 45 -28.23 -115.71 -12.03
N LYS A 46 -27.50 -116.55 -12.79
CA LYS A 46 -26.29 -116.12 -13.51
C LYS A 46 -26.57 -115.01 -14.52
N SER A 47 -27.68 -115.08 -15.27
CA SER A 47 -28.07 -114.00 -16.19
C SER A 47 -28.35 -112.71 -15.40
N GLN A 48 -29.25 -112.76 -14.40
CA GLN A 48 -29.58 -111.59 -13.59
C GLN A 48 -28.35 -110.96 -12.91
N HIS A 49 -27.40 -111.78 -12.44
CA HIS A 49 -26.15 -111.28 -11.89
C HIS A 49 -25.25 -110.61 -12.95
N LYS A 50 -25.18 -111.16 -14.16
CA LYS A 50 -24.47 -110.52 -15.29
C LYS A 50 -25.12 -109.19 -15.67
N ASP A 51 -26.45 -109.17 -15.79
CA ASP A 51 -27.21 -108.00 -16.23
C ASP A 51 -27.08 -106.85 -15.21
N THR A 52 -27.17 -107.16 -13.90
CA THR A 52 -26.92 -106.19 -12.82
C THR A 52 -25.45 -105.77 -12.69
N LEU A 53 -24.49 -106.62 -13.08
CA LEU A 53 -23.07 -106.26 -13.15
C LEU A 53 -22.79 -105.27 -14.30
N GLU A 54 -23.45 -105.45 -15.46
CA GLU A 54 -23.37 -104.54 -16.60
C GLU A 54 -24.09 -103.21 -16.31
N GLU A 55 -25.26 -103.23 -15.64
CA GLU A 55 -25.90 -102.02 -15.12
C GLU A 55 -24.99 -101.28 -14.13
N ALA A 56 -24.45 -101.96 -13.11
CA ALA A 56 -23.53 -101.37 -12.14
C ALA A 56 -22.24 -100.81 -12.79
N LYS A 57 -21.83 -101.35 -13.95
CA LYS A 57 -20.74 -100.78 -14.74
C LYS A 57 -21.17 -99.51 -15.45
N THR A 58 -22.28 -99.50 -16.19
CA THR A 58 -22.75 -98.30 -16.89
C THR A 58 -23.11 -97.16 -15.93
N LEU A 59 -23.63 -97.46 -14.74
CA LEU A 59 -23.87 -96.47 -13.68
C LEU A 59 -22.56 -95.89 -13.12
N ARG A 60 -21.50 -96.71 -12.97
CA ARG A 60 -20.16 -96.23 -12.58
C ARG A 60 -19.56 -95.31 -13.63
N ASP A 61 -19.64 -95.70 -14.89
CA ASP A 61 -19.11 -94.92 -16.02
C ASP A 61 -19.88 -93.59 -16.16
N LYS A 62 -21.21 -93.60 -15.99
CA LYS A 62 -22.06 -92.40 -15.94
C LYS A 62 -21.73 -91.49 -14.76
N MET A 63 -21.53 -92.03 -13.56
CA MET A 63 -21.09 -91.24 -12.40
C MET A 63 -19.73 -90.58 -12.66
N LYS A 64 -18.79 -91.27 -13.32
CA LYS A 64 -17.50 -90.67 -13.69
C LYS A 64 -17.68 -89.48 -14.64
N CYS A 65 -18.48 -89.61 -15.70
CA CYS A 65 -18.71 -88.49 -16.63
C CYS A 65 -19.32 -87.26 -15.91
N LEU A 66 -20.25 -87.47 -14.97
CA LEU A 66 -20.83 -86.40 -14.16
C LEU A 66 -19.82 -85.78 -13.17
N GLU A 67 -18.90 -86.58 -12.64
CA GLU A 67 -17.79 -86.10 -11.78
C GLU A 67 -16.82 -85.22 -12.58
N ASP A 68 -16.45 -85.66 -13.80
CA ASP A 68 -15.59 -84.94 -14.75
C ASP A 68 -16.27 -83.61 -15.20
N GLU A 69 -17.57 -83.64 -15.56
CA GLU A 69 -18.36 -82.45 -15.86
C GLU A 69 -18.47 -81.48 -14.68
N ARG A 70 -18.70 -81.98 -13.45
CA ARG A 70 -18.74 -81.14 -12.25
C ARG A 70 -17.39 -80.46 -12.02
N GLN A 71 -16.29 -81.17 -12.22
CA GLN A 71 -14.94 -80.61 -12.07
C GLN A 71 -14.65 -79.53 -13.13
N GLN A 72 -15.03 -79.76 -14.38
CA GLN A 72 -14.90 -78.76 -15.45
C GLN A 72 -15.71 -77.49 -15.14
N ASN A 73 -16.96 -77.65 -14.69
CA ASN A 73 -17.80 -76.52 -14.29
C ASN A 73 -17.22 -75.76 -13.08
N HIS A 74 -16.62 -76.47 -12.11
CA HIS A 74 -15.96 -75.86 -10.96
C HIS A 74 -14.78 -74.98 -11.39
N SER A 75 -13.86 -75.50 -12.21
CA SER A 75 -12.74 -74.71 -12.75
C SER A 75 -13.22 -73.55 -13.63
N MET A 76 -14.34 -73.68 -14.33
CA MET A 76 -14.91 -72.57 -15.10
C MET A 76 -15.43 -71.44 -14.17
N ILE A 77 -16.06 -71.80 -13.05
CA ILE A 77 -16.50 -70.84 -12.02
C ILE A 77 -15.30 -70.13 -11.37
N GLU A 78 -14.22 -70.85 -11.06
CA GLU A 78 -12.99 -70.25 -10.52
C GLU A 78 -12.39 -69.22 -11.48
N ASN A 79 -12.26 -69.56 -12.78
CA ASN A 79 -11.79 -68.64 -13.81
C ASN A 79 -12.68 -67.37 -13.92
N TYR A 80 -14.01 -67.53 -13.89
CA TYR A 80 -14.92 -66.38 -13.89
C TYR A 80 -14.80 -65.53 -12.62
N GLN A 81 -14.52 -66.13 -11.46
CA GLN A 81 -14.24 -65.40 -10.22
C GLN A 81 -12.93 -64.61 -10.31
N GLU A 82 -11.85 -65.18 -10.85
CA GLU A 82 -10.58 -64.46 -11.03
C GLU A 82 -10.74 -63.25 -11.97
N ILE A 83 -11.44 -63.43 -13.10
CA ILE A 83 -11.75 -62.35 -14.05
C ILE A 83 -12.57 -61.25 -13.37
N MET A 84 -13.61 -61.60 -12.62
CA MET A 84 -14.41 -60.64 -11.86
C MET A 84 -13.58 -59.87 -10.82
N GLN A 85 -12.63 -60.53 -10.13
CA GLN A 85 -11.80 -59.87 -9.13
C GLN A 85 -10.76 -58.93 -9.77
N ARG A 86 -10.15 -59.29 -10.92
CA ARG A 86 -9.35 -58.33 -11.72
C ARG A 86 -10.18 -57.14 -12.11
N GLN A 87 -11.34 -57.35 -12.74
CA GLN A 87 -12.23 -56.27 -13.17
C GLN A 87 -12.66 -55.35 -12.02
N LYS A 88 -12.87 -55.87 -10.80
CA LYS A 88 -13.11 -55.04 -9.61
C LYS A 88 -11.91 -54.17 -9.25
N SER A 89 -10.70 -54.76 -9.23
CA SER A 89 -9.45 -54.02 -8.99
C SER A 89 -9.23 -52.93 -10.04
N ASP A 90 -9.40 -53.26 -11.34
CA ASP A 90 -9.25 -52.33 -12.45
C ASP A 90 -10.25 -51.17 -12.35
N ASN A 91 -11.50 -51.44 -11.95
CA ASN A 91 -12.51 -50.40 -11.72
C ASN A 91 -12.18 -49.52 -10.52
N THR A 92 -11.66 -50.05 -9.41
CA THR A 92 -11.20 -49.21 -8.29
C THR A 92 -9.99 -48.35 -8.68
N ASP A 93 -9.06 -48.91 -9.46
CA ASP A 93 -7.92 -48.21 -10.03
C ASP A 93 -8.32 -47.07 -10.96
N LEU A 94 -9.28 -47.30 -11.86
CA LEU A 94 -9.84 -46.27 -12.74
C LEU A 94 -10.60 -45.21 -11.95
N THR A 95 -11.34 -45.59 -10.91
CA THR A 95 -12.07 -44.65 -10.05
C THR A 95 -11.12 -43.73 -9.29
N THR A 96 -10.03 -44.25 -8.72
CA THR A 96 -9.01 -43.40 -8.06
C THR A 96 -8.32 -42.47 -9.05
N LYS A 97 -7.94 -42.96 -10.25
CA LYS A 97 -7.36 -42.14 -11.33
C LYS A 97 -8.30 -41.01 -11.77
N LEU A 98 -9.60 -41.28 -11.92
CA LEU A 98 -10.62 -40.25 -12.19
C LEU A 98 -10.72 -39.22 -11.06
N SER A 99 -10.71 -39.64 -9.80
CA SER A 99 -10.74 -38.70 -8.65
C SER A 99 -9.50 -37.81 -8.58
N ALA A 100 -8.31 -38.35 -8.92
CA ALA A 100 -7.06 -37.58 -8.97
C ALA A 100 -7.04 -36.59 -10.15
N LEU A 101 -7.59 -36.96 -11.30
CA LEU A 101 -7.75 -36.06 -12.44
C LEU A 101 -8.74 -34.92 -12.15
N ALA A 102 -9.86 -35.20 -11.46
CA ALA A 102 -10.81 -34.17 -11.04
C ALA A 102 -10.18 -33.15 -10.07
N ALA A 103 -9.41 -33.63 -9.08
CA ALA A 103 -8.68 -32.76 -8.17
C ALA A 103 -7.65 -31.86 -8.91
N LEU A 104 -6.95 -32.42 -9.91
CA LEU A 104 -6.01 -31.68 -10.75
C LEU A 104 -6.72 -30.66 -11.66
N GLU A 105 -7.93 -30.95 -12.12
CA GLU A 105 -8.76 -30.02 -12.90
C GLU A 105 -9.19 -28.81 -12.04
N ASP A 106 -9.52 -29.04 -10.77
CA ASP A 106 -9.85 -27.97 -9.83
C ASP A 106 -8.63 -27.15 -9.38
N ASP A 107 -7.46 -27.78 -9.24
CA ASP A 107 -6.18 -27.07 -9.09
C ASP A 107 -5.87 -26.19 -10.31
N TYR A 108 -6.11 -26.70 -11.52
CA TYR A 108 -5.93 -25.93 -12.76
C TYR A 108 -6.87 -24.71 -12.83
N LYS A 109 -8.17 -24.88 -12.49
CA LYS A 109 -9.13 -23.76 -12.40
C LYS A 109 -8.70 -22.71 -11.36
N ARG A 110 -8.22 -23.14 -10.20
CA ARG A 110 -7.68 -22.24 -9.16
C ARG A 110 -6.46 -21.47 -9.66
N ALA A 111 -5.53 -22.14 -10.35
CA ALA A 111 -4.38 -21.48 -10.96
C ALA A 111 -4.80 -20.48 -12.07
N GLN A 112 -5.78 -20.83 -12.90
CA GLN A 112 -6.29 -19.94 -13.95
C GLN A 112 -6.93 -18.67 -13.38
N THR A 113 -7.84 -18.79 -12.42
CA THR A 113 -8.47 -17.62 -11.75
C THR A 113 -7.44 -16.74 -11.03
N MET A 114 -6.37 -17.33 -10.48
CA MET A 114 -5.25 -16.57 -9.91
C MET A 114 -4.48 -15.79 -10.99
N ILE A 115 -4.20 -16.39 -12.16
CA ILE A 115 -3.56 -15.70 -13.30
C ILE A 115 -4.43 -14.53 -13.78
N GLU A 116 -5.74 -14.75 -13.95
CA GLU A 116 -6.71 -13.72 -14.36
C GLU A 116 -6.75 -12.55 -13.36
N SER A 117 -6.64 -12.82 -12.05
CA SER A 117 -6.52 -11.76 -11.03
C SER A 117 -5.19 -10.98 -11.11
N LEU A 118 -4.07 -11.67 -11.38
CA LEU A 118 -2.75 -11.04 -11.51
C LEU A 118 -2.63 -10.20 -12.78
N ASP A 119 -3.23 -10.63 -13.90
CA ASP A 119 -3.26 -9.84 -15.13
C ASP A 119 -4.09 -8.55 -14.96
N LYS A 120 -5.16 -8.60 -14.14
CA LYS A 120 -5.91 -7.40 -13.74
C LYS A 120 -5.07 -6.46 -12.88
N ASP A 121 -4.42 -6.95 -11.83
CA ASP A 121 -3.52 -6.14 -10.99
C ASP A 121 -2.38 -5.52 -11.82
N ILE A 122 -1.82 -6.28 -12.77
CA ILE A 122 -0.81 -5.79 -13.72
C ILE A 122 -1.38 -4.72 -14.66
N SER A 123 -2.65 -4.81 -15.07
CA SER A 123 -3.34 -3.77 -15.85
C SER A 123 -3.50 -2.48 -15.05
N ASP A 124 -3.99 -2.58 -13.81
CA ASP A 124 -4.23 -1.41 -12.94
C ASP A 124 -2.90 -0.74 -12.51
N LEU A 125 -1.83 -1.53 -12.31
CA LEU A 125 -0.47 -1.04 -12.12
C LEU A 125 0.11 -0.35 -13.36
N LYS A 126 -0.25 -0.78 -14.59
CA LYS A 126 0.13 -0.09 -15.83
C LYS A 126 -0.62 1.24 -16.01
N ILE A 127 -1.90 1.29 -15.65
CA ILE A 127 -2.72 2.52 -15.70
C ILE A 127 -2.17 3.55 -14.70
N THR A 128 -1.98 3.16 -13.45
CA THR A 128 -1.45 4.07 -12.40
C THR A 128 -0.04 4.57 -12.72
N ASN A 129 0.87 3.72 -13.25
CA ASN A 129 2.17 4.20 -13.74
C ASN A 129 2.05 5.19 -14.91
N ARG A 130 1.13 4.95 -15.85
CA ARG A 130 0.88 5.86 -16.98
C ARG A 130 0.38 7.23 -16.52
N ASP A 131 -0.43 7.28 -15.46
CA ASP A 131 -0.96 8.54 -14.92
C ASP A 131 0.07 9.28 -14.06
N LEU A 132 0.83 8.57 -13.20
CA LEU A 132 1.97 9.14 -12.48
C LEU A 132 3.03 9.72 -13.44
N GLN A 133 3.25 9.11 -14.61
CA GLN A 133 4.14 9.65 -15.64
C GLN A 133 3.62 10.98 -16.20
N LYS A 134 2.31 11.10 -16.51
CA LYS A 134 1.69 12.37 -16.94
C LYS A 134 1.86 13.46 -15.87
N ASP A 135 1.67 13.12 -14.60
CA ASP A 135 1.79 14.06 -13.49
C ASP A 135 3.24 14.54 -13.31
N MET A 136 4.22 13.63 -13.42
CA MET A 136 5.65 13.99 -13.42
C MET A 136 6.01 14.94 -14.57
N ASP A 137 5.56 14.65 -15.80
CA ASP A 137 5.85 15.51 -16.96
C ASP A 137 5.11 16.85 -16.88
N SER A 138 3.89 16.87 -16.35
CA SER A 138 3.15 18.10 -16.02
C SER A 138 3.86 18.93 -14.93
N CYS A 139 4.52 18.28 -13.97
CA CYS A 139 5.37 18.94 -12.96
C CYS A 139 6.62 19.55 -13.60
N ARG A 140 7.31 18.81 -14.48
CA ARG A 140 8.47 19.31 -15.25
C ARG A 140 8.11 20.51 -16.12
N GLU A 141 6.94 20.50 -16.76
CA GLU A 141 6.48 21.65 -17.57
C GLU A 141 6.21 22.89 -16.69
N ARG A 142 5.61 22.70 -15.51
CA ARG A 142 5.39 23.78 -14.52
C ARG A 142 6.70 24.32 -13.96
N GLU A 143 7.67 23.45 -13.67
CA GLU A 143 9.02 23.83 -13.24
C GLU A 143 9.78 24.62 -14.33
N SER A 144 9.73 24.15 -15.58
CA SER A 144 10.32 24.86 -16.73
C SER A 144 9.76 26.28 -16.88
N LYS A 145 8.43 26.44 -16.80
CA LYS A 145 7.76 27.75 -16.82
C LYS A 145 8.13 28.66 -15.64
N MET A 146 8.36 28.08 -14.46
CA MET A 146 8.85 28.83 -13.29
C MET A 146 10.29 29.31 -13.49
N LEU A 147 11.16 28.48 -14.06
CA LEU A 147 12.56 28.84 -14.37
C LEU A 147 12.67 29.92 -15.45
N THR A 148 11.82 29.90 -16.50
CA THR A 148 11.80 30.97 -17.50
C THR A 148 11.31 32.30 -16.89
N LEU A 149 10.25 32.28 -16.09
CA LEU A 149 9.77 33.48 -15.37
C LEU A 149 10.83 34.03 -14.39
N GLN A 150 11.55 33.16 -13.69
CA GLN A 150 12.64 33.57 -12.79
C GLN A 150 13.83 34.18 -13.57
N SER A 151 14.13 33.67 -14.76
CA SER A 151 15.13 34.25 -15.67
C SER A 151 14.70 35.64 -16.16
N GLU A 152 13.45 35.77 -16.62
CA GLU A 152 12.90 37.06 -17.09
C GLU A 152 12.84 38.11 -15.98
N LEU A 153 12.40 37.73 -14.78
CA LEU A 153 12.40 38.60 -13.60
C LEU A 153 13.82 39.01 -13.19
N SER A 154 14.79 38.10 -13.28
CA SER A 154 16.20 38.41 -13.01
C SER A 154 16.77 39.40 -14.04
N ARG A 155 16.43 39.23 -15.32
CA ARG A 155 16.78 40.18 -16.40
C ARG A 155 16.14 41.55 -16.18
N ALA A 156 14.85 41.60 -15.84
CA ALA A 156 14.14 42.83 -15.54
C ALA A 156 14.76 43.59 -14.35
N ASN A 157 15.06 42.88 -13.25
CA ASN A 157 15.74 43.45 -12.09
C ASN A 157 17.15 43.96 -12.42
N ALA A 158 17.90 43.30 -13.32
CA ALA A 158 19.19 43.79 -13.78
C ALA A 158 19.07 45.08 -14.61
N MET A 159 18.08 45.16 -15.50
CA MET A 159 17.81 46.38 -16.27
C MET A 159 17.37 47.55 -15.37
N LEU A 160 16.43 47.34 -14.45
CA LEU A 160 15.98 48.36 -13.49
C LEU A 160 17.10 48.83 -12.56
N ARG A 161 18.02 47.96 -12.16
CA ARG A 161 19.22 48.36 -11.40
C ARG A 161 20.15 49.25 -12.23
N SER A 162 20.39 48.90 -13.49
CA SER A 162 21.18 49.72 -14.43
C SER A 162 20.54 51.10 -14.63
N GLU A 163 19.24 51.14 -14.90
CA GLU A 163 18.47 52.37 -15.06
C GLU A 163 18.52 53.25 -13.80
N ASN A 164 18.30 52.67 -12.61
CA ASN A 164 18.44 53.39 -11.34
C ASN A 164 19.86 53.94 -11.13
N THR A 165 20.92 53.20 -11.49
CA THR A 165 22.30 53.74 -11.42
C THR A 165 22.52 54.89 -12.39
N ASN A 166 21.96 54.82 -13.61
CA ASN A 166 22.05 55.90 -14.59
C ASN A 166 21.28 57.16 -14.14
N LEU A 167 20.08 56.98 -13.57
CA LEU A 167 19.28 58.07 -13.00
C LEU A 167 19.95 58.68 -11.75
N SER A 168 20.56 57.86 -10.89
CA SER A 168 21.34 58.32 -9.73
C SER A 168 22.54 59.16 -10.17
N ASN A 169 23.34 58.65 -11.11
CA ASN A 169 24.49 59.38 -11.68
C ASN A 169 24.06 60.70 -12.36
N LYS A 170 22.89 60.69 -13.03
CA LYS A 170 22.34 61.90 -13.66
C LYS A 170 21.83 62.91 -12.62
N THR A 171 21.26 62.44 -11.52
CA THR A 171 20.80 63.28 -10.39
C THR A 171 22.00 63.93 -9.72
N GLU A 172 23.00 63.16 -9.31
CA GLU A 172 24.24 63.66 -8.70
C GLU A 172 24.98 64.65 -9.64
N SER A 173 24.96 64.39 -10.95
CA SER A 173 25.51 65.31 -11.96
C SER A 173 24.72 66.63 -12.06
N LEU A 174 23.39 66.61 -11.90
CA LEU A 174 22.56 67.81 -11.87
C LEU A 174 22.72 68.57 -10.56
N GLU A 175 22.76 67.88 -9.42
CA GLU A 175 23.02 68.46 -8.09
C GLU A 175 24.33 69.25 -8.09
N LYS A 176 25.43 68.64 -8.56
CA LYS A 176 26.74 69.31 -8.70
C LYS A 176 26.73 70.52 -9.65
N GLN A 177 25.81 70.58 -10.61
CA GLN A 177 25.63 71.79 -11.43
C GLN A 177 24.78 72.84 -10.71
N THR A 178 23.70 72.45 -10.02
CA THR A 178 22.89 73.38 -9.22
C THR A 178 23.68 73.99 -8.06
N GLU A 179 24.58 73.23 -7.43
CA GLU A 179 25.47 73.71 -6.39
C GLU A 179 26.46 74.73 -6.96
N LYS A 180 27.13 74.42 -8.08
CA LYS A 180 27.99 75.40 -8.78
C LYS A 180 27.22 76.65 -9.23
N HIS A 181 25.98 76.51 -9.72
CA HIS A 181 25.16 77.67 -10.07
C HIS A 181 24.78 78.49 -8.84
N LYS A 182 24.55 77.85 -7.68
CA LYS A 182 24.34 78.51 -6.40
C LYS A 182 25.60 79.22 -5.92
N GLU A 183 26.76 78.57 -5.89
CA GLU A 183 28.06 79.19 -5.56
C GLU A 183 28.36 80.42 -6.41
N ASN A 184 28.16 80.32 -7.74
CA ASN A 184 28.32 81.44 -8.65
C ASN A 184 27.30 82.56 -8.38
N THR A 185 26.06 82.22 -8.03
CA THR A 185 25.03 83.20 -7.66
C THR A 185 25.38 83.89 -6.35
N ASP A 186 25.81 83.15 -5.34
CA ASP A 186 26.24 83.67 -4.04
C ASP A 186 27.49 84.57 -4.20
N HIS A 187 28.46 84.18 -5.03
CA HIS A 187 29.62 85.01 -5.38
C HIS A 187 29.21 86.30 -6.13
N LEU A 188 28.26 86.22 -7.06
CA LEU A 188 27.72 87.39 -7.75
C LEU A 188 26.95 88.32 -6.80
N VAL A 189 26.18 87.78 -5.86
CA VAL A 189 25.48 88.54 -4.80
C VAL A 189 26.46 89.19 -3.82
N GLN A 190 27.52 88.49 -3.42
CA GLN A 190 28.61 89.07 -2.62
C GLN A 190 29.33 90.19 -3.38
N SER A 191 29.65 89.97 -4.66
CA SER A 191 30.28 90.98 -5.53
C SER A 191 29.38 92.21 -5.72
N LEU A 192 28.08 92.01 -5.96
CA LEU A 192 27.10 93.09 -6.10
C LEU A 192 26.89 93.86 -4.79
N THR A 193 26.76 93.17 -3.66
CA THR A 193 26.60 93.83 -2.35
C THR A 193 27.88 94.55 -1.92
N GLN A 194 29.07 94.04 -2.25
CA GLN A 194 30.32 94.79 -2.11
C GLN A 194 30.32 96.04 -2.99
N LYS A 195 30.00 95.94 -4.29
CA LYS A 195 29.97 97.11 -5.18
C LYS A 195 28.87 98.11 -4.80
N THR A 196 27.77 97.65 -4.22
CA THR A 196 26.72 98.51 -3.66
C THR A 196 27.22 99.24 -2.40
N LYS A 197 27.96 98.57 -1.50
CA LYS A 197 28.62 99.20 -0.36
C LYS A 197 29.66 100.21 -0.80
N GLU A 198 30.59 99.84 -1.68
CA GLU A 198 31.59 100.76 -2.24
C GLU A 198 30.93 101.99 -2.89
N SER A 199 29.86 101.80 -3.68
CA SER A 199 29.08 102.88 -4.28
C SER A 199 28.41 103.77 -3.24
N SER A 200 27.86 103.18 -2.17
CA SER A 200 27.29 103.93 -1.03
C SER A 200 28.36 104.71 -0.26
N ASP A 201 29.54 104.13 -0.03
CA ASP A 201 30.67 104.78 0.63
C ASP A 201 31.25 105.92 -0.22
N PHE A 202 31.34 105.74 -1.54
CA PHE A 202 31.72 106.81 -2.46
C PHE A 202 30.67 107.91 -2.51
N LYS A 203 29.37 107.57 -2.47
CA LYS A 203 28.28 108.55 -2.36
C LYS A 203 28.36 109.33 -1.04
N GLN A 204 28.56 108.66 0.09
CA GLN A 204 28.75 109.31 1.39
C GLN A 204 29.96 110.24 1.37
N LYS A 205 31.14 109.76 0.93
CA LYS A 205 32.35 110.59 0.80
C LYS A 205 32.17 111.78 -0.14
N TRP A 206 31.37 111.62 -1.19
CA TRP A 206 31.02 112.72 -2.10
C TRP A 206 30.08 113.73 -1.43
N GLU A 207 29.08 113.28 -0.66
CA GLU A 207 28.21 114.15 0.13
C GLU A 207 29.00 114.88 1.23
N ASP A 208 29.87 114.17 1.96
CA ASP A 208 30.78 114.71 2.99
C ASP A 208 31.72 115.78 2.41
N GLU A 209 32.38 115.52 1.27
CA GLU A 209 33.30 116.48 0.66
C GLU A 209 32.56 117.64 -0.03
N MET A 210 31.33 117.42 -0.49
CA MET A 210 30.47 118.46 -1.04
C MET A 210 29.94 119.40 0.07
N ASP A 211 29.64 118.88 1.25
CA ASP A 211 29.31 119.67 2.45
C ASP A 211 30.54 120.30 3.11
N ASN A 212 31.69 119.62 3.10
CA ASN A 212 32.99 120.22 3.44
C ASN A 212 33.26 121.42 2.51
N SER A 213 33.08 121.28 1.19
CA SER A 213 33.20 122.35 0.21
C SER A 213 32.21 123.50 0.45
N LYS A 214 30.94 123.22 0.82
CA LYS A 214 29.99 124.26 1.26
C LYS A 214 30.49 124.98 2.51
N THR A 215 31.02 124.25 3.48
CA THR A 215 31.49 124.80 4.76
C THR A 215 32.79 125.60 4.58
N LEU A 216 33.67 125.15 3.69
CA LEU A 216 34.88 125.84 3.27
C LEU A 216 34.54 127.11 2.48
N LYS A 217 33.54 127.07 1.58
CA LYS A 217 33.00 128.27 0.91
C LYS A 217 32.39 129.27 1.91
N ARG A 218 31.63 128.80 2.91
CA ARG A 218 31.13 129.64 4.02
C ARG A 218 32.27 130.25 4.85
N ARG A 219 33.30 129.46 5.17
CA ARG A 219 34.50 129.90 5.91
C ARG A 219 35.31 130.91 5.11
N HIS A 220 35.55 130.69 3.82
CA HIS A 220 36.21 131.64 2.93
C HIS A 220 35.38 132.92 2.78
N ALA A 221 34.06 132.84 2.61
CA ALA A 221 33.20 134.03 2.58
C ALA A 221 33.24 134.82 3.90
N ASN A 222 33.31 134.14 5.05
CA ASN A 222 33.46 134.78 6.36
C ASN A 222 34.86 135.37 6.55
N ASN A 223 35.93 134.68 6.13
CA ASN A 223 37.29 135.22 6.09
C ASN A 223 37.40 136.43 5.16
N VAL A 224 36.74 136.42 3.98
CA VAL A 224 36.70 137.58 3.07
C VAL A 224 35.93 138.74 3.69
N LYS A 225 34.82 138.50 4.39
CA LYS A 225 34.11 139.54 5.17
C LYS A 225 34.99 140.12 6.28
N ASP A 226 35.69 139.28 7.05
CA ASP A 226 36.55 139.79 8.13
C ASP A 226 37.82 140.46 7.61
N LEU A 227 38.46 139.93 6.56
CA LEU A 227 39.55 140.63 5.86
C LEU A 227 39.07 141.97 5.27
N THR A 228 37.85 142.05 4.75
CA THR A 228 37.25 143.33 4.31
C THR A 228 37.05 144.28 5.49
N ARG A 229 36.61 143.77 6.66
CA ARG A 229 36.49 144.55 7.90
C ARG A 229 37.84 145.02 8.43
N GLN A 230 38.86 144.16 8.42
CA GLN A 230 40.25 144.48 8.77
C GLN A 230 40.84 145.51 7.80
N LEU A 231 40.58 145.38 6.49
CA LEU A 231 41.03 146.34 5.47
C LEU A 231 40.33 147.70 5.62
N GLN A 232 39.04 147.72 6.00
CA GLN A 232 38.33 148.95 6.39
C GLN A 232 38.90 149.56 7.69
N GLN A 233 39.24 148.75 8.70
CA GLN A 233 39.87 149.23 9.93
C GLN A 233 41.30 149.73 9.70
N ALA A 234 42.07 149.08 8.82
CA ALA A 234 43.38 149.53 8.37
C ALA A 234 43.28 150.85 7.62
N ARG A 235 42.34 150.99 6.66
CA ARG A 235 42.03 152.29 6.01
C ARG A 235 41.67 153.40 6.99
N LYS A 236 41.20 153.08 8.20
CA LYS A 236 40.83 154.04 9.26
C LYS A 236 41.91 154.22 10.34
N LYS A 237 43.08 153.57 10.22
CA LYS A 237 44.25 153.73 11.11
C LYS A 237 45.56 154.01 10.38
N LEU A 238 45.66 153.71 9.08
CA LEU A 238 46.84 153.91 8.23
C LEU A 238 46.81 155.25 7.46
N VAL A 239 46.35 156.31 8.13
CA VAL A 239 46.72 157.71 7.82
C VAL A 239 47.91 158.14 8.69
N ALA A 240 48.28 157.33 9.69
CA ALA A 240 49.49 157.46 10.46
C ALA A 240 50.46 156.30 10.14
N HIS A 241 51.74 156.66 9.99
CA HIS A 241 52.91 155.80 9.82
C HIS A 241 53.05 155.02 8.50
N GLU A 242 53.99 155.46 7.67
CA GLU A 242 54.54 154.74 6.52
C GLU A 242 55.67 153.78 6.95
N GLY A 243 56.11 152.91 6.04
CA GLY A 243 57.48 152.37 6.06
C GLY A 243 57.66 150.84 6.12
N LYS A 244 57.90 150.24 4.94
CA LYS A 244 58.59 148.94 4.64
C LYS A 244 58.10 147.67 5.38
N GLY A 245 57.98 146.49 4.76
CA GLY A 245 58.34 146.09 3.41
C GLY A 245 59.10 144.76 3.38
N ASP A 246 58.36 143.66 3.15
CA ASP A 246 58.65 142.55 2.22
C ASP A 246 59.88 141.63 2.47
N SER A 247 59.99 140.37 1.99
CA SER A 247 59.16 139.53 1.08
C SER A 247 59.44 138.01 1.26
N GLY A 248 58.61 137.12 0.66
CA GLY A 248 58.93 135.70 0.31
C GLY A 248 59.06 134.67 1.45
N SER A 249 58.36 133.53 1.57
CA SER A 249 57.39 132.75 0.77
C SER A 249 57.88 131.79 -0.34
N MET A 250 58.25 130.56 0.04
CA MET A 250 58.03 129.26 -0.67
C MET A 250 58.19 128.08 0.35
N GLY A 251 57.66 126.85 0.17
CA GLY A 251 56.78 126.36 -0.90
C GLY A 251 56.56 124.82 -0.98
N SER A 252 55.92 124.20 0.03
CA SER A 252 55.17 122.90 -0.07
C SER A 252 55.90 121.56 -0.31
N ARG A 253 55.14 120.45 -0.07
CA ARG A 253 55.36 119.01 -0.39
C ARG A 253 56.14 118.16 0.65
N THR A 254 55.82 116.88 0.92
CA THR A 254 54.62 116.03 0.60
C THR A 254 54.57 114.81 1.54
N ASN A 255 53.35 114.28 1.76
CA ASN A 255 52.99 112.91 2.18
C ASN A 255 53.48 112.36 3.54
N SER A 256 52.53 111.68 4.21
CA SER A 256 52.72 110.85 5.41
C SER A 256 51.89 109.56 5.27
N ASN A 257 52.38 108.46 5.88
CA ASN A 257 51.64 107.47 6.67
C ASN A 257 52.33 106.10 6.59
N GLY A 258 52.49 105.42 7.74
CA GLY A 258 53.18 104.14 7.84
C GLY A 258 53.54 103.80 9.29
N SER A 259 52.55 103.33 10.05
CA SER A 259 52.62 103.11 11.51
C SER A 259 51.50 102.13 11.92
N LEU A 260 51.63 101.22 12.88
CA LEU A 260 52.78 100.63 13.60
C LEU A 260 52.20 99.51 14.50
N ASN A 261 52.90 98.37 14.70
CA ASN A 261 52.66 97.38 15.80
C ASN A 261 51.28 96.66 15.79
N SER A 262 50.96 95.66 16.62
CA SER A 262 51.70 94.53 17.27
C SER A 262 50.66 93.60 17.96
N ALA A 263 51.12 92.48 18.54
CA ALA A 263 50.45 91.71 19.62
C ALA A 263 49.30 90.76 19.14
N ASP A 264 49.15 89.51 19.62
CA ASP A 264 48.79 89.03 20.99
C ASP A 264 47.24 88.98 21.16
N ASN A 265 46.56 87.96 21.71
CA ASN A 265 46.86 86.57 22.13
C ASN A 265 45.55 85.87 22.58
N GLY A 266 45.53 84.53 22.63
CA GLY A 266 44.46 83.76 23.29
C GLY A 266 43.17 83.61 22.49
N GLN A 267 42.22 82.73 22.83
CA GLN A 267 42.09 81.59 23.76
C GLN A 267 40.94 80.71 23.16
N HIS A 268 40.62 79.46 23.52
CA HIS A 268 40.97 78.56 24.63
C HIS A 268 40.58 77.10 24.24
N GLN A 269 41.32 76.09 24.75
CA GLN A 269 40.79 74.79 25.24
C GLN A 269 40.05 73.81 24.24
N GLN A 270 39.88 72.50 24.50
CA GLN A 270 40.16 71.64 25.68
C GLN A 270 40.32 70.14 25.27
N HIS A 271 41.12 69.36 26.01
CA HIS A 271 41.22 67.87 26.06
C HIS A 271 41.56 67.11 24.74
N GLY A 272 42.13 65.89 24.71
CA GLY A 272 42.46 64.88 25.74
C GLY A 272 41.81 63.52 25.38
N ASP A 273 42.43 62.33 25.43
CA ASP A 273 43.74 61.91 25.98
C ASP A 273 44.30 60.61 25.28
N HIS A 274 45.38 60.02 25.80
CA HIS A 274 46.13 58.82 25.36
C HIS A 274 45.31 57.49 25.25
N HIS A 275 45.60 56.54 24.33
CA HIS A 275 46.62 55.44 24.37
C HIS A 275 46.57 54.51 25.62
N GLN A 276 46.95 53.22 25.61
CA GLN A 276 47.11 52.13 24.61
C GLN A 276 47.53 50.81 25.34
N VAL A 277 47.37 49.63 24.72
CA VAL A 277 47.97 48.29 25.08
C VAL A 277 47.49 47.57 26.38
N ALA A 278 47.75 46.26 26.46
CA ALA A 278 47.55 45.30 27.58
C ALA A 278 48.91 44.60 27.91
N PRO A 279 49.03 43.35 28.43
CA PRO A 279 48.28 42.52 29.40
C PRO A 279 49.17 42.08 30.62
N LEU A 280 48.72 41.18 31.54
CA LEU A 280 49.54 40.16 32.30
C LEU A 280 48.74 39.39 33.41
N ALA A 281 49.32 38.31 34.00
CA ALA A 281 48.79 37.39 35.05
C ALA A 281 49.94 36.54 35.68
N PRO A 282 49.78 35.58 36.65
CA PRO A 282 48.65 35.16 37.51
C PRO A 282 48.86 35.54 39.01
N PRO A 283 49.20 34.73 40.08
CA PRO A 283 49.46 33.27 40.33
C PRO A 283 48.79 32.64 41.63
N GLN A 284 49.23 31.41 42.04
CA GLN A 284 49.12 30.69 43.36
C GLN A 284 47.75 30.12 43.87
N GLU A 285 47.62 29.01 44.65
CA GLU A 285 48.47 27.82 44.96
C GLU A 285 47.69 26.61 45.63
N PHE A 286 47.94 25.36 45.16
CA PHE A 286 47.91 24.02 45.84
C PHE A 286 46.69 23.56 46.74
N PRO A 287 46.72 22.40 47.48
CA PRO A 287 46.21 21.12 46.92
C PRO A 287 45.39 20.17 47.87
N VAL A 288 44.67 19.18 47.31
CA VAL A 288 44.36 17.90 47.99
C VAL A 288 44.37 16.74 46.96
N ILE A 289 44.91 15.58 47.34
CA ILE A 289 44.85 14.32 46.58
C ILE A 289 43.97 13.32 47.35
N THR A 290 43.02 12.68 46.67
CA THR A 290 42.42 11.41 47.13
C THR A 290 42.33 10.44 45.96
N GLU A 291 42.94 9.28 46.13
CA GLU A 291 43.07 8.26 45.09
C GLU A 291 41.75 7.53 44.85
N GLN A 292 41.12 7.81 43.72
CA GLN A 292 40.10 6.95 43.10
C GLN A 292 40.40 6.85 41.60
N VAL A 293 40.10 5.69 41.00
CA VAL A 293 40.29 5.46 39.57
C VAL A 293 39.19 6.20 38.81
N GLU A 294 39.42 7.50 38.54
CA GLU A 294 38.51 8.29 37.73
C GLU A 294 38.49 7.79 36.29
N VAL A 295 37.41 7.09 35.92
CA VAL A 295 37.04 6.92 34.51
C VAL A 295 36.90 8.32 33.92
N ASP A 296 37.69 8.64 32.89
CA ASP A 296 37.78 9.99 32.33
C ASP A 296 36.38 10.57 32.09
N LYS A 297 36.08 11.64 32.84
CA LYS A 297 34.78 12.31 32.84
C LYS A 297 34.40 12.77 31.43
N ASN A 298 35.39 13.13 30.59
CA ASN A 298 35.16 13.52 29.20
C ASN A 298 34.68 12.33 28.36
N VAL A 299 35.28 11.14 28.52
CA VAL A 299 34.85 9.91 27.83
C VAL A 299 33.44 9.48 28.27
N LEU A 300 33.11 9.65 29.55
CA LEU A 300 31.77 9.36 30.06
C LEU A 300 30.73 10.36 29.52
N ILE A 301 31.05 11.67 29.51
CA ILE A 301 30.22 12.72 28.91
C ILE A 301 30.02 12.46 27.41
N GLU A 302 31.07 12.14 26.65
CA GLU A 302 30.95 11.76 25.25
C GLU A 302 30.04 10.54 25.05
N ARG A 303 30.15 9.52 25.91
CA ARG A 303 29.31 8.33 25.83
C ARG A 303 27.84 8.67 26.11
N ILE A 304 27.57 9.54 27.08
CA ILE A 304 26.23 10.07 27.38
C ILE A 304 25.69 10.86 26.18
N VAL A 305 26.45 11.79 25.61
CA VAL A 305 26.03 12.58 24.43
C VAL A 305 25.79 11.68 23.20
N ARG A 306 26.62 10.65 22.98
CA ARG A 306 26.41 9.65 21.91
C ARG A 306 25.16 8.82 22.14
N LEU A 307 24.87 8.43 23.39
CA LEU A 307 23.63 7.72 23.75
C LEU A 307 22.39 8.61 23.62
N GLN A 308 22.44 9.87 24.07
CA GLN A 308 21.36 10.86 23.91
C GLN A 308 21.04 11.10 22.42
N LYS A 309 22.06 11.30 21.57
CA LYS A 309 21.86 11.42 20.11
C LYS A 309 21.30 10.16 19.46
N SER A 310 21.63 8.97 19.99
CA SER A 310 21.03 7.70 19.54
C SER A 310 19.58 7.55 20.03
N HIS A 311 19.27 8.01 21.24
CA HIS A 311 17.93 7.99 21.81
C HIS A 311 16.99 8.97 21.09
N ALA A 312 17.41 10.20 20.84
CA ALA A 312 16.64 11.21 20.10
C ALA A 312 16.18 10.66 18.73
N ARG A 313 17.12 10.14 17.93
CA ARG A 313 16.82 9.51 16.62
C ARG A 313 15.88 8.31 16.71
N LYS A 314 15.87 7.59 17.84
CA LYS A 314 14.91 6.50 18.08
C LYS A 314 13.54 7.04 18.48
N ASN A 315 13.47 8.12 19.24
CA ASN A 315 12.23 8.81 19.60
C ASN A 315 11.57 9.41 18.36
N GLU A 316 12.31 10.18 17.56
CA GLU A 316 11.88 10.72 16.25
C GLU A 316 11.30 9.60 15.35
N LYS A 317 11.94 8.42 15.35
CA LYS A 317 11.45 7.28 14.55
C LYS A 317 10.23 6.58 15.16
N LEU A 318 10.09 6.55 16.49
CA LEU A 318 8.91 6.02 17.17
C LEU A 318 7.70 6.96 16.99
N GLU A 319 7.91 8.27 17.06
CA GLU A 319 6.90 9.31 16.79
C GLU A 319 6.38 9.18 15.36
N PHE A 320 7.27 9.18 14.36
CA PHE A 320 6.92 8.95 12.94
C PHE A 320 6.14 7.63 12.72
N LEU A 321 6.53 6.54 13.39
CA LEU A 321 5.82 5.26 13.26
C LEU A 321 4.46 5.29 13.97
N GLY A 322 4.34 6.00 15.09
CA GLY A 322 3.06 6.23 15.78
C GLY A 322 2.08 7.03 14.93
N GLU A 323 2.53 8.12 14.30
CA GLU A 323 1.74 8.91 13.36
C GLU A 323 1.25 8.06 12.17
N HIS A 324 2.14 7.27 11.57
CA HIS A 324 1.78 6.38 10.45
C HIS A 324 0.78 5.30 10.87
N ILE A 325 0.94 4.68 12.04
CA ILE A 325 -0.03 3.71 12.58
C ILE A 325 -1.39 4.38 12.83
N GLN A 326 -1.42 5.61 13.38
CA GLN A 326 -2.65 6.36 13.59
C GLN A 326 -3.36 6.68 12.25
N GLN A 327 -2.62 7.09 11.22
CA GLN A 327 -3.16 7.32 9.87
C GLN A 327 -3.77 6.04 9.28
N LEU A 328 -3.08 4.90 9.38
CA LEU A 328 -3.58 3.60 8.92
C LEU A 328 -4.85 3.16 9.68
N LEU A 329 -4.91 3.38 11.00
CA LEU A 329 -6.10 3.09 11.80
C LEU A 329 -7.30 3.97 11.41
N GLU A 330 -7.06 5.22 11.03
CA GLU A 330 -8.11 6.09 10.49
C GLU A 330 -8.56 5.68 9.09
N GLU A 331 -7.64 5.29 8.20
CA GLU A 331 -7.99 4.74 6.90
C GLU A 331 -8.83 3.47 7.01
N ILE A 332 -8.45 2.55 7.89
CA ILE A 332 -9.23 1.32 8.16
C ILE A 332 -10.64 1.71 8.63
N LYS A 333 -10.78 2.61 9.62
CA LYS A 333 -12.10 3.09 10.09
C LYS A 333 -12.93 3.74 8.96
N LYS A 334 -12.30 4.54 8.10
CA LYS A 334 -12.95 5.17 6.92
C LYS A 334 -13.43 4.09 5.93
N LYS A 335 -12.57 3.13 5.57
CA LYS A 335 -12.87 2.00 4.67
C LYS A 335 -13.96 1.08 5.24
N THR A 336 -13.89 0.69 6.51
CA THR A 336 -14.94 -0.09 7.20
C THR A 336 -16.28 0.64 7.19
N LYS A 337 -16.31 1.96 7.47
CA LYS A 337 -17.56 2.74 7.43
C LYS A 337 -18.15 2.82 6.02
N ILE A 338 -17.31 2.93 4.98
CA ILE A 338 -17.75 2.88 3.58
C ILE A 338 -18.37 1.51 3.28
N ILE A 339 -17.66 0.40 3.56
CA ILE A 339 -18.15 -0.97 3.34
C ILE A 339 -19.49 -1.20 4.06
N GLN A 340 -19.60 -0.80 5.34
CA GLN A 340 -20.85 -0.89 6.10
C GLN A 340 -21.98 -0.05 5.48
N THR A 341 -21.67 1.09 4.88
CA THR A 341 -22.68 1.95 4.21
C THR A 341 -23.17 1.32 2.91
N TYR A 342 -22.31 0.63 2.15
CA TYR A 342 -22.72 -0.11 0.95
C TYR A 342 -23.52 -1.38 1.32
N ALA A 343 -23.03 -2.17 2.27
CA ALA A 343 -23.69 -3.40 2.72
C ALA A 343 -25.06 -3.18 3.41
N LEU A 344 -25.36 -1.97 3.88
CA LEU A 344 -26.67 -1.57 4.41
C LEU A 344 -27.56 -0.84 3.38
N ARG A 345 -27.06 -0.60 2.15
CA ARG A 345 -27.75 0.15 1.09
C ARG A 345 -28.12 -0.71 -0.11
N GLU A 346 -27.41 -1.81 -0.35
CA GLU A 346 -27.78 -2.78 -1.39
C GLU A 346 -28.87 -3.74 -0.89
N GLU A 347 -29.90 -3.92 -1.71
CA GLU A 347 -30.98 -4.87 -1.43
C GLU A 347 -30.50 -6.30 -1.74
N ALA A 348 -30.93 -7.27 -0.92
CA ALA A 348 -30.50 -8.66 -1.02
C ALA A 348 -30.92 -9.29 -2.36
N GLY A 349 -29.96 -9.40 -3.29
CA GLY A 349 -30.18 -9.87 -4.66
C GLY A 349 -29.62 -8.94 -5.75
N ALA A 350 -29.15 -7.73 -5.40
CA ALA A 350 -28.49 -6.82 -6.35
C ALA A 350 -27.15 -7.35 -6.91
N LEU A 351 -26.50 -8.26 -6.18
CA LEU A 351 -25.28 -8.97 -6.59
C LEU A 351 -25.59 -10.45 -6.84
N SER A 352 -25.98 -10.81 -8.07
CA SER A 352 -25.81 -12.19 -8.53
C SER A 352 -24.33 -12.47 -8.78
N SER A 353 -23.85 -13.68 -8.48
CA SER A 353 -22.50 -14.10 -8.92
C SER A 353 -22.47 -14.18 -10.44
N ASP A 354 -21.31 -13.93 -11.05
CA ASP A 354 -21.08 -14.18 -12.48
C ASP A 354 -21.44 -15.64 -12.86
N ASP A 355 -21.24 -16.60 -11.95
CA ASP A 355 -21.67 -18.00 -12.11
C ASP A 355 -23.20 -18.13 -12.27
N MET A 356 -23.97 -17.37 -11.49
CA MET A 356 -25.44 -17.40 -11.51
C MET A 356 -25.96 -16.79 -12.80
N ASP A 357 -25.37 -15.70 -13.28
CA ASP A 357 -25.73 -15.06 -14.55
C ASP A 357 -25.26 -15.88 -15.76
N ALA A 358 -24.12 -16.58 -15.67
CA ALA A 358 -23.68 -17.58 -16.64
C ALA A 358 -24.65 -18.77 -16.70
N HIS A 359 -25.07 -19.33 -15.55
CA HIS A 359 -26.07 -20.40 -15.48
C HIS A 359 -27.44 -19.96 -16.02
N LYS A 360 -27.90 -18.76 -15.67
CA LYS A 360 -29.13 -18.15 -16.21
C LYS A 360 -29.08 -18.01 -17.73
N THR A 361 -27.93 -17.59 -18.26
CA THR A 361 -27.66 -17.51 -19.72
C THR A 361 -27.63 -18.90 -20.37
N LEU A 362 -27.07 -19.91 -19.70
CA LEU A 362 -27.08 -21.30 -20.17
C LEU A 362 -28.50 -21.88 -20.21
N LEU A 363 -29.34 -21.60 -19.20
CA LEU A 363 -30.75 -22.00 -19.17
C LEU A 363 -31.55 -21.30 -20.28
N ALA A 364 -31.35 -19.99 -20.48
CA ALA A 364 -31.96 -19.25 -21.58
C ALA A 364 -31.56 -19.80 -22.97
N ARG A 365 -30.34 -20.33 -23.13
CA ARG A 365 -29.88 -20.98 -24.37
C ARG A 365 -30.43 -22.38 -24.63
N LYS A 366 -31.01 -23.06 -23.64
CA LYS A 366 -31.54 -24.44 -23.81
C LYS A 366 -32.93 -24.52 -24.45
N GLY A 367 -33.60 -23.37 -24.66
CA GLY A 367 -34.88 -23.28 -25.35
C GLY A 367 -36.10 -23.76 -24.55
N GLY A 368 -37.29 -23.58 -25.14
CA GLY A 368 -38.56 -23.99 -24.57
C GLY A 368 -39.02 -23.17 -23.35
N ILE A 369 -40.03 -23.69 -22.66
CA ILE A 369 -40.81 -22.97 -21.65
C ILE A 369 -39.93 -22.44 -20.50
N MET A 370 -38.97 -23.24 -20.00
CA MET A 370 -38.05 -22.81 -18.94
C MET A 370 -37.07 -21.72 -19.39
N ALA A 371 -36.59 -21.74 -20.63
CA ALA A 371 -35.77 -20.65 -21.16
C ALA A 371 -36.55 -19.32 -21.17
N SER A 372 -37.86 -19.39 -21.49
CA SER A 372 -38.77 -18.23 -21.50
C SER A 372 -39.20 -17.75 -20.10
N VAL A 373 -38.80 -18.44 -19.02
CA VAL A 373 -38.91 -17.93 -17.62
C VAL A 373 -37.71 -17.06 -17.25
N TYR A 374 -36.52 -17.34 -17.80
CA TYR A 374 -35.27 -16.63 -17.48
C TYR A 374 -34.83 -15.62 -18.56
N SER A 375 -35.40 -15.69 -19.76
CA SER A 375 -35.22 -14.73 -20.86
C SER A 375 -36.28 -13.63 -20.84
N VAL A 376 -35.86 -12.38 -21.06
CA VAL A 376 -36.75 -11.22 -21.26
C VAL A 376 -37.52 -11.31 -22.60
N HIS A 377 -36.96 -12.03 -23.59
CA HIS A 377 -37.59 -12.20 -24.90
C HIS A 377 -38.34 -13.53 -24.97
N GLN A 378 -39.67 -13.46 -25.07
CA GLN A 378 -40.53 -14.59 -25.39
C GLN A 378 -40.32 -14.98 -26.87
N GLN A 379 -39.56 -16.05 -27.11
CA GLN A 379 -39.28 -16.53 -28.47
C GLN A 379 -40.34 -17.52 -28.99
N ASP A 380 -41.07 -18.18 -28.09
CA ASP A 380 -42.14 -19.13 -28.42
C ASP A 380 -43.53 -18.60 -28.02
N GLY A 381 -44.50 -18.69 -28.94
CA GLY A 381 -45.92 -18.46 -28.65
C GLY A 381 -46.58 -19.52 -27.75
N SER A 382 -45.81 -20.46 -27.21
CA SER A 382 -46.27 -21.48 -26.25
C SER A 382 -46.30 -20.98 -24.79
N MET A 383 -45.58 -19.90 -24.48
CA MET A 383 -45.46 -19.36 -23.13
C MET A 383 -46.55 -18.32 -22.84
N THR A 384 -47.76 -18.79 -22.51
CA THR A 384 -48.87 -17.91 -22.11
C THR A 384 -48.70 -17.36 -20.70
N LEU A 385 -49.36 -16.23 -20.40
CA LEU A 385 -49.35 -15.61 -19.07
C LEU A 385 -49.94 -16.53 -17.98
N ASP A 386 -50.99 -17.29 -18.29
CA ASP A 386 -51.56 -18.26 -17.35
C ASP A 386 -50.59 -19.40 -17.04
N LEU A 387 -49.83 -19.86 -18.05
CA LEU A 387 -48.82 -20.90 -17.87
C LEU A 387 -47.65 -20.38 -17.03
N SER A 388 -47.18 -19.15 -17.27
CA SER A 388 -46.08 -18.56 -16.49
C SER A 388 -46.50 -18.33 -15.03
N LEU A 389 -47.72 -17.87 -14.77
CA LEU A 389 -48.28 -17.72 -13.41
C LEU A 389 -48.47 -19.06 -12.69
N GLN A 390 -48.87 -20.13 -13.41
CA GLN A 390 -48.95 -21.48 -12.83
C GLN A 390 -47.57 -22.06 -12.52
N ILE A 391 -46.58 -21.86 -13.39
CA ILE A 391 -45.20 -22.28 -13.16
C ILE A 391 -44.61 -21.54 -11.96
N ASN A 392 -44.80 -20.22 -11.89
CA ASN A 392 -44.30 -19.40 -10.78
C ASN A 392 -44.91 -19.84 -9.43
N LYS A 393 -46.24 -20.05 -9.35
CA LYS A 393 -46.89 -20.62 -8.15
C LYS A 393 -46.35 -22.00 -7.75
N LYS A 394 -46.06 -22.88 -8.70
CA LYS A 394 -45.45 -24.19 -8.41
C LYS A 394 -44.01 -24.07 -7.93
N LEU A 395 -43.20 -23.20 -8.54
CA LEU A 395 -41.84 -22.93 -8.11
C LEU A 395 -41.81 -22.32 -6.70
N GLN A 396 -42.70 -21.37 -6.40
CA GLN A 396 -42.85 -20.78 -5.07
C GLN A 396 -43.19 -21.85 -4.03
N ALA A 397 -44.19 -22.70 -4.27
CA ALA A 397 -44.58 -23.75 -3.32
C ALA A 397 -43.44 -24.77 -3.07
N VAL A 398 -42.64 -25.10 -4.09
CA VAL A 398 -41.45 -25.96 -3.93
C VAL A 398 -40.33 -25.24 -3.17
N LEU A 399 -40.16 -23.94 -3.36
CA LEU A 399 -39.21 -23.11 -2.60
C LEU A 399 -39.61 -23.01 -1.12
N GLU A 400 -40.89 -22.78 -0.83
CA GLU A 400 -41.43 -22.71 0.53
C GLU A 400 -41.28 -24.05 1.28
N ASP A 401 -41.62 -25.18 0.63
CA ASP A 401 -41.39 -26.53 1.18
C ASP A 401 -39.90 -26.85 1.38
N THR A 402 -39.04 -26.46 0.44
CA THR A 402 -37.59 -26.65 0.55
C THR A 402 -36.98 -25.79 1.66
N LEU A 403 -37.42 -24.54 1.81
CA LEU A 403 -36.99 -23.66 2.91
C LEU A 403 -37.46 -24.19 4.26
N LEU A 404 -38.71 -24.63 4.38
CA LEU A 404 -39.25 -25.23 5.60
C LEU A 404 -38.46 -26.49 6.01
N LYS A 405 -38.12 -27.34 5.04
CA LYS A 405 -37.24 -28.51 5.25
C LYS A 405 -35.83 -28.11 5.67
N ASN A 406 -35.23 -27.10 5.05
CA ASN A 406 -33.90 -26.62 5.41
C ASN A 406 -33.85 -26.00 6.82
N ILE A 407 -34.90 -25.26 7.23
CA ILE A 407 -35.06 -24.77 8.60
C ILE A 407 -35.16 -25.95 9.57
N THR A 408 -36.05 -26.91 9.29
CA THR A 408 -36.22 -28.12 10.12
C THR A 408 -34.92 -28.95 10.22
N LEU A 409 -34.15 -29.06 9.13
CA LEU A 409 -32.85 -29.75 9.14
C LEU A 409 -31.80 -28.99 9.95
N LYS A 410 -31.83 -27.65 9.94
CA LYS A 410 -30.95 -26.81 10.76
C LYS A 410 -31.29 -26.97 12.25
N ASP A 411 -32.55 -26.88 12.63
CA ASP A 411 -32.99 -27.03 14.02
C ASP A 411 -32.62 -28.43 14.58
N ASN A 412 -32.73 -29.47 13.75
CA ASN A 412 -32.27 -30.82 14.08
C ASN A 412 -30.73 -30.91 14.20
N LEU A 413 -29.97 -30.23 13.34
CA LEU A 413 -28.51 -30.16 13.42
C LEU A 413 -28.02 -29.41 14.65
N ASP A 414 -28.65 -28.28 14.99
CA ASP A 414 -28.32 -27.49 16.17
C ASP A 414 -28.64 -28.32 17.45
N THR A 415 -29.78 -29.01 17.50
CA THR A 415 -30.15 -29.95 18.59
C THR A 415 -29.16 -31.12 18.73
N LEU A 416 -28.73 -31.71 17.61
CA LEU A 416 -27.68 -32.76 17.61
C LEU A 416 -26.33 -32.21 18.09
N GLY A 417 -25.99 -30.97 17.72
CA GLY A 417 -24.79 -30.29 18.18
C GLY A 417 -24.77 -30.06 19.69
N GLU A 418 -25.90 -29.65 20.27
CA GLU A 418 -26.04 -29.51 21.73
C GLU A 418 -25.88 -30.85 22.47
N GLU A 419 -26.52 -31.93 22.01
CA GLU A 419 -26.39 -33.23 22.65
C GLU A 419 -24.98 -33.83 22.47
N ILE A 420 -24.33 -33.63 21.33
CA ILE A 420 -22.90 -33.98 21.12
C ILE A 420 -22.00 -33.20 22.09
N ALA A 421 -22.24 -31.90 22.28
CA ALA A 421 -21.47 -31.08 23.23
C ALA A 421 -21.68 -31.55 24.67
N ARG A 422 -22.92 -31.83 25.08
CA ARG A 422 -23.28 -32.38 26.39
C ARG A 422 -22.61 -33.75 26.64
N LEU A 423 -22.74 -34.69 25.71
CA LEU A 423 -22.13 -36.02 25.81
C LEU A 423 -20.60 -35.95 25.82
N SER A 424 -20.00 -34.99 25.11
CA SER A 424 -18.54 -34.74 25.14
C SER A 424 -18.09 -34.21 26.51
N GLN A 425 -18.87 -33.30 27.12
CA GLN A 425 -18.59 -32.79 28.46
C GLN A 425 -18.75 -33.88 29.53
N GLU A 426 -19.78 -34.72 29.42
CA GLU A 426 -20.00 -35.86 30.33
C GLU A 426 -18.89 -36.90 30.21
N ASN A 427 -18.50 -37.32 28.99
CA ASN A 427 -17.35 -38.20 28.78
C ASN A 427 -16.07 -37.63 29.39
N ARG A 428 -15.79 -36.34 29.19
CA ARG A 428 -14.61 -35.69 29.77
C ARG A 428 -14.64 -35.68 31.30
N ARG A 429 -15.81 -35.51 31.92
CA ARG A 429 -16.00 -35.61 33.37
C ARG A 429 -15.75 -37.05 33.87
N LEU A 430 -16.27 -38.06 33.17
CA LEU A 430 -16.07 -39.47 33.52
C LEU A 430 -14.60 -39.90 33.39
N GLN A 431 -13.90 -39.45 32.33
CA GLN A 431 -12.46 -39.69 32.16
C GLN A 431 -11.63 -39.08 33.30
N LEU A 432 -11.93 -37.84 33.70
CA LEU A 432 -11.26 -37.21 34.83
C LEU A 432 -11.49 -37.98 36.14
N HIS A 433 -12.73 -38.42 36.39
CA HIS A 433 -13.07 -39.14 37.61
C HIS A 433 -12.45 -40.56 37.66
N LEU A 434 -12.37 -41.27 36.53
CA LEU A 434 -11.57 -42.49 36.40
C LEU A 434 -10.10 -42.24 36.77
N GLN A 435 -9.52 -41.16 36.25
CA GLN A 435 -8.12 -40.81 36.54
C GLN A 435 -7.89 -40.35 37.99
N GLU A 436 -8.92 -39.88 38.71
CA GLU A 436 -8.86 -39.66 40.17
C GLU A 436 -8.89 -40.97 40.96
N LEU A 437 -9.73 -41.93 40.54
CA LEU A 437 -9.84 -43.24 41.17
C LEU A 437 -8.56 -44.07 40.99
N GLU A 438 -7.93 -44.02 39.81
CA GLU A 438 -6.62 -44.65 39.54
C GLU A 438 -5.48 -44.04 40.40
N LYS A 439 -5.60 -42.79 40.81
CA LYS A 439 -4.59 -42.08 41.63
C LYS A 439 -4.77 -42.27 43.14
N ARG A 440 -5.85 -42.91 43.60
CA ARG A 440 -6.00 -43.24 45.03
C ARG A 440 -5.10 -44.44 45.38
N PRO A 441 -4.21 -44.33 46.38
CA PRO A 441 -3.51 -45.50 46.90
C PRO A 441 -4.52 -46.49 47.51
N ARG A 442 -4.18 -47.79 47.41
CA ARG A 442 -4.96 -48.90 47.98
C ARG A 442 -4.76 -49.01 49.49
#